data_AF-A0A1H1FNH5-F1
#
_entry.id   AF-A0A1H1FNH5-F1
#
_cell.length_a   1.000
_cell.length_b   1.000
_cell.length_c   1.000
_cell.angle_alpha   90.00
_cell.angle_beta   90.00
_cell.angle_gamma   90.00
#
_symmetry.space_group_name_H-M   'P 1'
#
loop_
_entity.id
_entity.type
_entity.pdbx_description
1 polymer ?
#
loop_
_entity_poly.entity_id
_entity_poly.type
_entity_poly.pdbx_seq_one_letter_code
_entity_poly.pdbx_strand_id
1 'polypeptide(L)' 'MADLRSVLAALAVVGWTGTAVSQLTVLRTTEERERIEWTERRNQFLLLSSLSTNALVFATAYRYAKALQTRRA' A
#
# COMPACT_ATOMS: atom_id res chain seq x y z
N MET A 1 -8.13 -10.43 -19.71
CA MET A 1 -7.27 -10.86 -18.58
C MET A 1 -6.33 -9.71 -18.29
N ALA A 2 -6.41 -9.09 -17.12
CA ALA A 2 -5.49 -8.00 -16.78
C ALA A 2 -4.10 -8.59 -16.50
N ASP A 3 -3.08 -8.07 -17.17
CA ASP A 3 -1.70 -8.47 -16.92
C ASP A 3 -1.29 -8.10 -15.49
N LEU A 4 -0.44 -8.93 -14.87
CA LEU A 4 0.05 -8.71 -13.50
C LEU A 4 0.66 -7.30 -13.34
N ARG A 5 1.34 -6.79 -14.37
CA ARG A 5 1.87 -5.42 -14.39
C ARG A 5 0.77 -4.36 -14.27
N SER A 6 -0.34 -4.52 -14.99
CA SER A 6 -1.48 -3.60 -14.94
C SER A 6 -2.17 -3.64 -13.57
N VAL A 7 -2.27 -4.82 -12.95
CA VAL A 7 -2.82 -4.98 -11.60
C VAL A 7 -1.92 -4.29 -10.56
N LEU A 8 -0.61 -4.49 -10.64
CA LEU A 8 0.35 -3.83 -9.74
C LEU A 8 0.35 -2.31 -9.91
N ALA A 9 0.27 -1.83 -11.15
CA ALA A 9 0.16 -0.40 -11.43
C ALA A 9 -1.14 0.20 -10.86
N ALA A 10 -2.27 -0.48 -11.01
CA ALA A 10 -3.54 -0.06 -10.42
C ALA A 10 -3.47 -0.03 -8.89
N LEU A 11 -2.89 -1.03 -8.26
CA LEU A 11 -2.68 -1.07 -6.80
C LEU A 11 -1.78 0.07 -6.32
N ALA A 12 -0.71 0.37 -7.05
CA ALA A 12 0.19 1.48 -6.73
C ALA A 12 -0.54 2.83 -6.80
N VAL A 13 -1.32 3.06 -7.87
CA VAL A 13 -2.13 4.28 -8.03
C VAL A 13 -3.13 4.41 -6.89
N VAL A 14 -3.87 3.36 -6.55
CA VAL A 14 -4.85 3.38 -5.45
C VAL A 14 -4.16 3.67 -4.11
N GLY A 15 -3.02 3.02 -3.83
CA GLY A 15 -2.26 3.24 -2.61
C GLY A 15 -1.73 4.68 -2.48
N TRP A 16 -1.18 5.24 -3.55
CA TRP A 16 -0.72 6.63 -3.58
C TRP A 16 -1.86 7.63 -3.44
N THR A 17 -3.01 7.37 -4.08
CA THR A 17 -4.18 8.25 -3.99
C THR A 17 -4.73 8.28 -2.57
N GLY A 18 -4.88 7.11 -1.92
CA GLY A 18 -5.31 7.03 -0.52
C GLY A 18 -4.33 7.74 0.42
N THR A 19 -3.03 7.60 0.17
CA THR A 19 -1.99 8.30 0.94
C THR A 19 -2.13 9.82 0.77
N ALA A 20 -2.25 10.33 -0.45
CA ALA A 20 -2.41 11.75 -0.72
C ALA A 20 -3.68 12.33 -0.08
N VAL A 21 -4.81 11.62 -0.21
CA VAL A 21 -6.09 12.04 0.41
C VAL A 21 -5.97 12.11 1.93
N SER A 22 -5.34 11.11 2.55
CA SER A 22 -5.16 11.09 4.01
C SER A 22 -4.27 12.20 4.55
N GLN A 23 -3.30 12.67 3.76
CA GLN A 23 -2.47 13.82 4.11
C GLN A 23 -3.25 15.13 3.92
N LEU A 24 -4.02 15.23 2.84
CA LEU A 24 -4.84 16.41 2.54
C LEU A 24 -5.93 16.64 3.59
N THR A 25 -6.58 15.60 4.09
CA THR A 25 -7.59 15.73 5.16
C THR A 25 -6.99 16.27 6.45
N VAL A 26 -5.85 15.72 6.89
CA VAL A 26 -5.15 16.21 8.10
C VAL A 26 -4.74 17.69 7.98
N LEU A 27 -4.33 18.14 6.79
CA LEU A 27 -3.95 19.55 6.56
C LEU A 27 -5.16 20.50 6.54
N ARG A 28 -6.34 20.02 6.12
CA ARG A 28 -7.56 20.83 6.01
C ARG A 28 -8.32 20.94 7.34
N THR A 29 -8.11 20.02 8.27
CA THR A 29 -8.81 20.01 9.55
C THR A 29 -8.23 21.04 10.52
N THR A 30 -9.07 21.99 10.92
CA THR A 30 -8.74 23.09 11.84
C THR A 30 -9.13 22.83 13.29
N GLU A 31 -10.07 21.93 13.56
CA GLU A 31 -10.43 21.53 14.93
C GLU A 31 -9.49 20.43 15.46
N GLU A 32 -9.02 20.60 16.69
CA GLU A 32 -8.01 19.73 17.29
C GLU A 32 -8.53 18.31 17.54
N ARG A 33 -9.82 18.18 17.88
CA ARG A 33 -10.48 16.87 18.05
C ARG A 33 -10.58 16.10 16.73
N GLU A 34 -11.03 16.76 15.67
CA GLU A 34 -11.10 16.14 14.34
C GLU A 34 -9.70 15.79 13.82
N ARG A 35 -8.69 16.63 14.10
CA ARG A 35 -7.31 16.38 13.69
C ARG A 35 -6.75 15.10 14.32
N ILE A 36 -7.04 14.83 15.59
CA ILE A 36 -6.61 13.59 16.27
C ILE A 36 -7.25 12.38 15.59
N GLU A 37 -8.56 12.42 15.36
CA GLU A 37 -9.31 11.31 14.75
C GLU A 37 -8.84 11.02 13.32
N TRP A 38 -8.59 12.06 12.52
CA TRP A 38 -8.03 11.91 11.17
C TRP A 38 -6.58 11.42 11.17
N THR A 39 -5.79 11.81 12.16
CA THR A 39 -4.41 11.32 12.31
C THR A 39 -4.38 9.83 12.67
N GLU A 40 -5.27 9.38 13.57
CA GLU A 40 -5.46 7.97 13.91
C GLU A 40 -5.82 7.13 12.67
N ARG A 41 -6.83 7.57 11.91
CA ARG A 41 -7.26 6.92 10.66
C ARG A 41 -6.13 6.87 9.63
N ARG A 42 -5.38 7.97 9.46
CA ARG A 42 -4.22 8.01 8.57
C ARG A 42 -3.15 7.00 8.99
N ASN A 43 -2.82 6.96 10.28
CA ASN A 43 -1.79 6.05 10.79
C ASN A 43 -2.20 4.58 10.60
N GLN A 44 -3.46 4.24 10.86
CA GLN A 44 -3.98 2.89 10.59
C GLN A 44 -3.92 2.53 9.11
N PHE A 45 -4.32 3.46 8.23
CA PHE A 45 -4.24 3.24 6.78
C PHE A 45 -2.79 3.02 6.33
N LEU A 46 -1.86 3.85 6.78
CA LEU A 46 -0.43 3.72 6.45
C LEU A 46 0.17 2.41 6.98
N LEU A 47 -0.22 1.99 8.18
CA LEU A 47 0.23 0.73 8.77
C LEU A 47 -0.25 -0.47 7.95
N LEU A 48 -1.55 -0.53 7.63
CA LEU A 48 -2.12 -1.59 6.80
C LEU A 48 -1.52 -1.60 5.39
N SER A 49 -1.41 -0.42 4.76
CA SER A 49 -0.81 -0.27 3.44
C SER A 49 0.64 -0.76 3.41
N SER A 50 1.44 -0.40 4.42
CA SER A 50 2.81 -0.89 4.57
C SER A 50 2.86 -2.41 4.74
N LEU A 51 2.02 -2.97 5.60
CA LEU A 51 1.98 -4.41 5.85
C LEU A 51 1.59 -5.19 4.58
N SER A 52 0.55 -4.75 3.87
CA SER A 52 0.11 -5.37 2.62
C SER A 52 1.18 -5.26 1.52
N THR A 53 1.84 -4.11 1.41
CA THR A 53 2.91 -3.90 0.42
C THR A 53 4.10 -4.81 0.71
N ASN A 54 4.53 -4.90 1.97
CA ASN A 54 5.61 -5.79 2.37
C ASN A 54 5.25 -7.26 2.12
N ALA A 55 4.05 -7.70 2.50
CA ALA A 55 3.57 -9.06 2.25
C ALA A 55 3.57 -9.38 0.75
N LEU A 56 3.13 -8.45 -0.10
CA LEU A 56 3.14 -8.59 -1.56
C LEU A 56 4.57 -8.70 -2.11
N VAL A 57 5.50 -7.87 -1.63
CA VAL A 57 6.92 -7.93 -2.00
C VAL A 57 7.51 -9.29 -1.61
N PHE A 58 7.28 -9.75 -0.39
CA PHE A 58 7.76 -11.07 0.07
C PHE A 58 7.16 -12.22 -0.75
N ALA A 59 5.86 -12.21 -0.99
CA ALA A 59 5.20 -13.23 -1.80
C ALA A 59 5.74 -13.24 -3.24
N THR A 60 5.96 -12.07 -3.83
CA THR A 60 6.52 -11.93 -5.17
C THR A 60 7.96 -12.41 -5.23
N ALA A 61 8.80 -11.98 -4.29
CA ALA A 61 10.19 -12.41 -4.17
C ALA A 61 10.29 -13.93 -4.00
N TYR A 62 9.45 -14.52 -3.13
CA TYR A 62 9.38 -15.96 -2.94
C TYR A 62 8.99 -16.70 -4.23
N ARG A 63 7.99 -16.21 -4.96
CA ARG A 63 7.59 -16.80 -6.26
C ARG A 63 8.73 -16.77 -7.27
N TYR A 64 9.48 -15.66 -7.36
CA TYR A 64 10.65 -15.55 -8.23
C TYR A 64 11.80 -16.47 -7.79
N ALA A 65 12.09 -16.53 -6.48
CA ALA A 65 13.11 -17.41 -5.93
C ALA A 65 12.79 -18.89 -6.23
N LYS A 66 11.53 -19.30 -6.04
CA LYS A 66 11.06 -20.65 -6.36
C LYS A 66 11.14 -20.93 -7.86
N ALA A 67 10.69 -20.01 -8.71
CA ALA A 67 10.80 -20.17 -10.16
C ALA A 67 12.26 -20.27 -10.63
N LEU A 68 13.19 -19.55 -9.98
CA LEU A 68 14.62 -19.65 -10.27
C LEU A 68 15.21 -20.99 -9.80
N GLN A 69 14.80 -21.50 -8.63
CA GLN A 69 15.19 -22.83 -8.16
C GLN A 69 14.72 -23.92 -9.11
N THR A 70 13.46 -23.88 -9.56
CA THR A 70 12.92 -24.85 -10.51
C THR A 70 13.56 -24.77 -11.90
N ARG A 71 14.09 -23.61 -12.29
CA ARG A 71 14.84 -23.45 -13.56
C ARG A 71 16.32 -23.83 -13.47
N ARG A 72 16.86 -23.92 -12.24
CA ARG A 72 18.26 -24.33 -11.98
C ARG A 72 18.39 -25.83 -11.68
N ALA A 73 17.29 -26.50 -11.31
CA ALA A 73 17.19 -27.95 -11.18
C ALA A 73 16.91 -28.58 -12.55
#